data_AF-A0A2L0N7H2-F1
#
_entry.id   AF-A0A2L0N7H2-F1
#
_cell.length_a   1.000
_cell.length_b   1.000
_cell.length_c   1.000
_cell.angle_alpha   90.00
_cell.angle_beta   90.00
_cell.angle_gamma   90.00
#
_symmetry.space_group_name_H-M   'P 1'
#
loop_
_entity.id
_entity.type
_entity.pdbx_description
1 polymer ?
#
loop_
_entity_poly.entity_id
_entity_poly.type
_entity_poly.pdbx_seq_one_letter_code
_entity_poly.pdbx_strand_id
1 'polypeptide(L)'
;MFEILPGVGLRLPGRAGVLRFGDDERTAQWAVATVADVREGWVCGAGWSFTAEYEGLRLGVLGDVGDRHGRYEDVPGLAGVDLTRDPLCLTAPVVLDGIDLFGHPSAEVLDALGDNLPPAVRLRGDGHHFTTIRLDAERVPARDT
;
A
#
# COMPACT_ATOMS: atom_id res chain seq x y z
N MET A 1 -6.05 -8.27 10.40
CA MET A 1 -6.49 -7.47 9.23
C MET A 1 -5.59 -6.26 9.08
N PHE A 2 -5.36 -5.84 7.85
CA PHE A 2 -4.79 -4.54 7.52
C PHE A 2 -5.93 -3.57 7.22
N GLU A 3 -5.75 -2.30 7.56
CA GLU A 3 -6.75 -1.27 7.31
C GLU A 3 -6.09 -0.10 6.57
N ILE A 4 -6.64 0.22 5.41
CA ILE A 4 -6.21 1.33 4.57
C ILE A 4 -6.73 2.62 5.20
N LEU A 5 -5.82 3.56 5.46
CA LEU A 5 -6.14 4.87 5.99
C LEU A 5 -5.81 5.91 4.90
N PRO A 6 -6.79 6.33 4.08
CA PRO A 6 -6.55 7.22 2.95
C PRO A 6 -5.83 8.51 3.37
N GLY A 7 -4.78 8.87 2.64
CA GLY A 7 -3.92 10.02 2.94
C GLY A 7 -2.96 9.84 4.14
N VAL A 8 -3.10 8.77 4.91
CA VAL A 8 -2.25 8.49 6.09
C VAL A 8 -1.29 7.33 5.83
N GLY A 9 -1.78 6.20 5.30
CA GLY A 9 -0.97 5.01 5.05
C GLY A 9 -1.73 3.71 5.33
N LEU A 10 -1.06 2.77 6.00
CA LEU A 10 -1.58 1.42 6.26
C LEU A 10 -1.49 1.07 7.74
N ARG A 11 -2.63 0.79 8.38
CA ARG A 11 -2.66 0.20 9.72
C ARG A 11 -2.31 -1.28 9.62
N LEU A 12 -1.30 -1.68 10.40
CA LEU A 12 -0.82 -3.05 10.49
C LEU A 12 -1.67 -3.87 11.47
N PRO A 13 -1.75 -5.20 11.31
CA PRO A 13 -2.54 -6.07 12.17
C PRO A 13 -2.09 -6.01 13.64
N GLY A 14 -3.04 -6.23 14.55
CA GLY A 14 -2.78 -6.24 15.99
C GLY A 14 -2.47 -4.84 16.55
N ARG A 15 -1.44 -4.75 17.40
CA ARG A 15 -0.98 -3.48 18.02
C ARG A 15 0.32 -2.96 17.39
N ALA A 16 0.62 -3.40 16.16
CA ALA A 16 1.82 -3.07 15.40
C ALA A 16 1.91 -1.59 14.97
N GLY A 17 0.81 -0.86 15.03
CA GLY A 17 0.76 0.56 14.71
C GLY A 17 0.36 0.82 13.26
N VAL A 18 0.85 1.94 12.71
CA VAL A 18 0.52 2.41 11.36
C VAL A 18 1.81 2.71 10.63
N LEU A 19 1.95 2.12 9.46
CA LEU A 19 2.96 2.47 8.47
C LEU A 19 2.48 3.74 7.75
N ARG A 20 3.14 4.88 7.97
CA ARG A 20 2.67 6.19 7.50
C ARG A 20 3.44 6.66 6.28
N PHE A 21 2.73 7.31 5.37
CA PHE A 21 3.39 8.02 4.28
C PHE A 21 4.36 9.08 4.84
N GLY A 22 5.54 9.19 4.24
CA GLY A 22 6.63 10.04 4.72
C GLY A 22 7.53 9.43 5.80
N ASP A 23 7.23 8.24 6.34
CA ASP A 23 8.13 7.55 7.26
C ASP A 23 9.46 7.21 6.55
N ASP A 24 10.59 7.38 7.23
CA ASP A 24 11.88 6.91 6.70
C ASP A 24 11.94 5.38 6.63
N GLU A 25 12.91 4.86 5.87
CA GLU A 25 13.10 3.41 5.66
C GLU A 25 13.14 2.64 6.98
N ARG A 26 13.92 3.12 7.96
CA ARG A 26 14.13 2.41 9.23
C ARG A 26 12.84 2.34 10.03
N THR A 27 12.10 3.43 10.10
CA THR A 27 10.80 3.52 10.79
C THR A 27 9.79 2.60 10.14
N ALA A 28 9.71 2.60 8.80
CA ALA A 28 8.84 1.72 8.03
C ALA A 28 9.18 0.23 8.25
N GLN A 29 10.46 -0.12 8.16
CA GLN A 29 10.93 -1.49 8.41
C GLN A 29 10.62 -1.93 9.84
N TRP A 30 10.85 -1.06 10.84
CA TRP A 30 10.54 -1.37 12.24
C TRP A 30 9.06 -1.66 12.46
N ALA A 31 8.18 -0.85 11.88
CA ALA A 31 6.74 -1.07 11.99
C ALA A 31 6.34 -2.44 11.42
N VAL A 32 6.81 -2.78 10.22
CA VAL A 32 6.49 -4.05 9.54
C VAL A 32 7.13 -5.25 10.23
N ALA A 33 8.35 -5.11 10.76
CA ALA A 33 9.06 -6.16 11.49
C ALA A 33 8.33 -6.63 12.75
N THR A 34 7.37 -5.85 13.28
CA THR A 34 6.52 -6.29 14.40
C THR A 34 5.49 -7.34 14.01
N VAL A 35 5.21 -7.53 12.71
CA VAL A 35 4.20 -8.46 12.20
C VAL A 35 4.75 -9.50 11.24
N ALA A 36 5.82 -9.19 10.50
CA ALA A 36 6.37 -10.08 9.48
C ALA A 36 7.86 -9.85 9.26
N ASP A 37 8.56 -10.87 8.78
CA ASP A 37 9.98 -10.77 8.41
C ASP A 37 10.15 -9.83 7.21
N VAL A 38 10.97 -8.80 7.41
CA VAL A 38 11.31 -7.81 6.37
C VAL A 38 12.47 -8.34 5.53
N ARG A 39 12.32 -8.26 4.20
CA ARG A 39 13.36 -8.59 3.22
C ARG A 39 13.62 -7.38 2.35
N GLU A 40 14.87 -6.92 2.35
CA GLU A 40 15.33 -5.85 1.44
C GLU A 40 15.00 -6.22 -0.01
N GLY A 41 14.62 -5.20 -0.77
CA GLY A 41 14.26 -5.34 -2.17
C GLY A 41 14.77 -4.15 -2.98
N TRP A 42 14.52 -4.22 -4.28
CA TRP A 42 14.81 -3.10 -5.17
C TRP A 42 13.62 -2.84 -6.09
N VAL A 43 13.21 -1.57 -6.15
CA VAL A 43 12.21 -1.06 -7.08
C VAL A 43 12.84 0.08 -7.88
N CYS A 44 12.76 -0.01 -9.20
CA CYS A 44 13.29 1.03 -10.08
C CYS A 44 12.65 2.39 -9.76
N GLY A 45 13.50 3.39 -9.46
CA GLY A 45 13.06 4.76 -9.16
C GLY A 45 12.69 5.02 -7.70
N ALA A 46 12.81 4.03 -6.81
CA ALA A 46 12.72 4.23 -5.36
C ALA A 46 14.12 4.31 -4.75
N GLY A 47 14.33 5.21 -3.79
CA GLY A 47 15.57 5.28 -3.02
C GLY A 47 15.77 4.07 -2.11
N TRP A 48 14.68 3.49 -1.62
CA TRP A 48 14.67 2.24 -0.88
C TRP A 48 13.38 1.45 -1.11
N SER A 49 13.45 0.15 -0.88
CA SER A 49 12.27 -0.71 -0.90
C SER A 49 12.51 -2.00 -0.11
N PHE A 50 11.44 -2.57 0.42
CA PHE A 50 11.47 -3.89 1.04
C PHE A 50 10.15 -4.63 0.83
N THR A 51 10.16 -5.90 1.17
CA THR A 51 9.00 -6.77 1.14
C THR A 51 8.81 -7.48 2.46
N ALA A 52 7.57 -7.88 2.75
CA ALA A 52 7.26 -8.76 3.87
C ALA A 52 6.08 -9.66 3.48
N GLU A 53 6.01 -10.86 4.07
CA GLU A 53 4.91 -11.80 3.84
C GLU A 53 4.18 -12.05 5.17
N TYR A 54 2.86 -11.89 5.17
CA TYR A 54 2.00 -12.07 6.33
C TYR A 54 0.73 -12.80 5.92
N GLU A 55 0.49 -14.02 6.44
CA GLU A 55 -0.75 -14.79 6.24
C GLU A 55 -1.28 -14.74 4.78
N GLY A 56 -0.44 -15.16 3.81
CA GLY A 56 -0.81 -15.19 2.39
C GLY A 56 -0.89 -13.83 1.70
N LEU A 57 -0.50 -12.74 2.38
CA LEU A 57 -0.41 -11.39 1.84
C LEU A 57 1.06 -10.97 1.73
N ARG A 58 1.47 -10.53 0.54
CA ARG A 58 2.76 -9.88 0.32
C ARG A 58 2.59 -8.36 0.41
N LEU A 59 3.36 -7.74 1.29
CA LEU A 59 3.57 -6.30 1.33
C LEU A 59 4.82 -5.96 0.51
N GLY A 60 4.67 -5.05 -0.45
CA GLY A 60 5.77 -4.33 -1.07
C GLY A 60 5.75 -2.89 -0.58
N VAL A 61 6.86 -2.40 -0.05
CA VAL A 61 6.96 -1.07 0.56
C VAL A 61 8.10 -0.32 -0.14
N LEU A 62 7.85 0.92 -0.55
CA LEU A 62 8.82 1.73 -1.28
C LEU A 62 8.75 3.20 -0.87
N GLY A 63 9.91 3.85 -0.83
CA GLY A 63 10.02 5.25 -0.44
C GLY A 63 11.13 5.99 -1.18
N ASP A 64 11.22 7.29 -0.89
CA ASP A 64 12.12 8.23 -1.54
C ASP A 64 12.00 8.16 -3.08
N VAL A 65 10.77 8.34 -3.58
CA VAL A 65 10.47 8.26 -5.01
C VAL A 65 10.51 9.66 -5.62
N GLY A 66 11.44 9.87 -6.54
CA GLY A 66 11.53 11.12 -7.31
C GLY A 66 10.62 11.12 -8.53
N ASP A 67 10.02 12.28 -8.85
CA ASP A 67 9.34 12.44 -10.15
C ASP A 67 10.37 12.78 -11.23
N ARG A 68 10.75 11.77 -12.01
CA ARG A 68 11.68 11.92 -13.14
C ARG A 68 11.28 12.97 -14.19
N HIS A 69 10.03 13.42 -14.20
CA HIS A 69 9.55 14.46 -15.13
C HIS A 69 9.36 15.83 -14.45
N GLY A 70 9.64 15.96 -13.14
CA GLY A 70 9.51 17.20 -12.38
C GLY A 70 8.11 17.81 -12.40
N ARG A 71 7.06 17.01 -12.62
CA ARG A 71 5.65 17.48 -12.61
C ARG A 71 5.09 17.56 -11.19
N TYR A 72 5.67 16.77 -10.28
CA TYR A 72 5.31 16.69 -8.88
C TYR A 72 6.54 16.92 -8.01
N GLU A 73 6.32 17.43 -6.80
CA GLU A 73 7.38 17.46 -5.78
C GLU A 73 7.82 16.02 -5.47
N ASP A 74 9.13 15.85 -5.24
CA ASP A 74 9.67 14.57 -4.77
C ASP A 74 9.05 14.22 -3.42
N VAL A 75 8.71 12.94 -3.22
CA VAL A 75 8.10 12.46 -1.98
C VAL A 75 9.17 11.79 -1.12
N PRO A 76 9.75 12.49 -0.13
CA PRO A 76 10.66 11.87 0.82
C PRO A 76 9.91 10.92 1.77
N GLY A 77 10.58 9.87 2.21
CA GLY A 77 10.04 8.81 3.03
C GLY A 77 9.12 7.87 2.25
N LEU A 78 8.29 7.12 2.98
CA LEU A 78 7.38 6.14 2.41
C LEU A 78 6.45 6.79 1.38
N ALA A 79 6.55 6.33 0.14
CA ALA A 79 5.82 6.88 -1.00
C ALA A 79 4.73 5.93 -1.51
N GLY A 80 4.84 4.63 -1.24
CA GLY A 80 3.82 3.68 -1.67
C GLY A 80 3.88 2.32 -0.98
N VAL A 81 2.74 1.66 -0.96
CA VAL A 81 2.57 0.30 -0.43
C VAL A 81 1.74 -0.51 -1.43
N ASP A 82 2.29 -1.63 -1.89
CA ASP A 82 1.59 -2.63 -2.68
C ASP A 82 1.21 -3.80 -1.75
N LEU A 83 -0.06 -4.21 -1.81
CA LEU A 83 -0.60 -5.37 -1.10
C LEU A 83 -1.04 -6.37 -2.15
N THR A 84 -0.36 -7.52 -2.22
CA THR A 84 -0.64 -8.56 -3.21
C THR A 84 -1.01 -9.83 -2.50
N ARG A 85 -2.20 -10.35 -2.80
CA ARG A 85 -2.61 -11.67 -2.28
C ARG A 85 -1.87 -12.79 -3.01
N ASP A 86 -1.52 -13.83 -2.28
CA ASP A 86 -1.10 -15.10 -2.87
C ASP A 86 -2.35 -15.83 -3.40
N PRO A 87 -2.39 -16.22 -4.69
CA PRO A 87 -3.53 -16.94 -5.26
C PRO A 87 -3.74 -18.34 -4.65
N LEU A 88 -2.72 -18.91 -4.00
CA LEU A 88 -2.76 -20.28 -3.47
C LEU A 88 -3.06 -20.35 -1.96
N CYS A 89 -3.14 -19.21 -1.28
CA CYS A 89 -3.30 -19.14 0.17
C CYS A 89 -4.54 -18.33 0.57
N LEU A 90 -5.09 -18.65 1.75
CA LEU A 90 -5.98 -17.72 2.44
C LEU A 90 -5.18 -16.45 2.76
N THR A 91 -5.77 -15.30 2.47
CA THR A 91 -5.12 -13.99 2.60
C THR A 91 -5.72 -13.24 3.79
N ALA A 92 -4.86 -12.60 4.59
CA ALA A 92 -5.32 -11.68 5.61
C ALA A 92 -6.24 -10.58 5.01
N PRO A 93 -7.37 -10.24 5.66
CA PRO A 93 -8.26 -9.18 5.18
C PRO A 93 -7.54 -7.85 5.03
N VAL A 94 -7.81 -7.14 3.93
CA VAL A 94 -7.37 -5.77 3.66
C VAL A 94 -8.60 -4.90 3.54
N VAL A 95 -8.79 -4.04 4.52
CA VAL A 95 -10.05 -3.32 4.72
C VAL A 95 -9.92 -1.87 4.29
N LEU A 96 -10.90 -1.37 3.52
CA LEU A 96 -11.12 0.04 3.25
C LEU A 96 -12.56 0.38 3.61
N ASP A 97 -12.77 1.36 4.48
CA ASP A 97 -14.10 1.79 4.95
C ASP A 97 -15.01 0.62 5.41
N GLY A 98 -14.40 -0.37 6.07
CA GLY A 98 -15.08 -1.56 6.58
C GLY A 98 -15.30 -2.68 5.55
N ILE A 99 -14.90 -2.50 4.29
CA ILE A 99 -15.03 -3.48 3.21
C ILE A 99 -13.72 -4.25 3.04
N ASP A 100 -13.76 -5.58 3.12
CA ASP A 100 -12.60 -6.44 2.81
C ASP A 100 -12.42 -6.55 1.28
N LEU A 101 -11.37 -5.90 0.78
CA LEU A 101 -11.10 -5.76 -0.65
C LEU A 101 -10.68 -7.07 -1.33
N PHE A 102 -10.20 -8.07 -0.57
CA PHE A 102 -9.84 -9.39 -1.10
C PHE A 102 -10.87 -10.48 -0.81
N GLY A 103 -11.79 -10.22 0.12
CA GLY A 103 -12.81 -11.17 0.57
C GLY A 103 -14.02 -11.28 -0.36
N HIS A 104 -14.20 -10.32 -1.27
CA HIS A 104 -15.38 -10.22 -2.14
C HIS A 104 -15.01 -10.09 -3.63
N PRO A 105 -15.92 -10.47 -4.56
CA PRO A 105 -15.74 -10.22 -5.98
C PRO A 105 -15.53 -8.74 -6.28
N SER A 106 -14.67 -8.43 -7.26
CA SER A 106 -14.33 -7.04 -7.62
C SER A 106 -15.55 -6.19 -7.94
N ALA A 107 -16.58 -6.77 -8.56
CA ALA A 107 -17.82 -6.08 -8.89
C ALA A 107 -18.59 -5.64 -7.63
N GLU A 108 -18.68 -6.49 -6.61
CA GLU A 108 -19.35 -6.17 -5.35
C GLU A 108 -18.59 -5.11 -4.56
N VAL A 109 -17.25 -5.22 -4.53
CA VAL A 109 -16.39 -4.23 -3.87
C VAL A 109 -16.53 -2.85 -4.53
N LEU A 110 -16.52 -2.80 -5.87
CA LEU A 110 -16.68 -1.53 -6.60
C LEU A 110 -18.07 -0.93 -6.40
N ASP A 111 -19.13 -1.75 -6.39
CA ASP A 111 -20.49 -1.30 -6.11
C ASP A 111 -20.62 -0.72 -4.69
N ALA A 112 -20.01 -1.38 -3.70
CA ALA A 112 -20.02 -0.93 -2.31
C ALA A 112 -19.21 0.36 -2.09
N LEU A 113 -18.06 0.51 -2.77
CA LEU A 113 -17.24 1.72 -2.67
C LEU A 113 -17.84 2.90 -3.45
N GLY A 114 -18.42 2.63 -4.63
CA GLY A 114 -18.96 3.65 -5.52
C GLY A 114 -17.94 4.77 -5.79
N ASP A 115 -18.39 6.01 -5.68
CA ASP A 115 -17.57 7.22 -5.87
C ASP A 115 -16.63 7.52 -4.67
N ASN A 116 -16.67 6.71 -3.59
CA ASN A 116 -15.85 6.93 -2.40
C ASN A 116 -14.45 6.31 -2.51
N LEU A 117 -14.10 5.65 -3.61
CA LEU A 117 -12.76 5.11 -3.80
C LEU A 117 -11.72 6.25 -3.80
N PRO A 118 -10.79 6.30 -2.82
CA PRO A 118 -9.83 7.39 -2.75
C PRO A 118 -8.88 7.39 -3.97
N PRO A 119 -8.54 8.54 -4.56
CA PRO A 119 -7.69 8.62 -5.75
C PRO A 119 -6.29 8.00 -5.58
N ALA A 120 -5.80 7.98 -4.34
CA ALA A 120 -4.53 7.39 -3.94
C ALA A 120 -4.55 5.85 -3.90
N VAL A 121 -5.73 5.23 -3.95
CA VAL A 121 -5.92 3.77 -3.91
C VAL A 121 -6.16 3.26 -5.34
N ARG A 122 -5.34 2.30 -5.77
CA ARG A 122 -5.50 1.65 -7.08
C ARG A 122 -5.74 0.17 -6.87
N LEU A 123 -6.83 -0.32 -7.45
CA LEU A 123 -7.24 -1.71 -7.36
C LEU A 123 -6.92 -2.42 -8.68
N ARG A 124 -6.31 -3.61 -8.61
CA ARG A 124 -6.02 -4.47 -9.76
C ARG A 124 -6.48 -5.88 -9.47
N GLY A 125 -7.00 -6.57 -10.48
CA GLY A 125 -7.58 -7.90 -10.33
C GLY A 125 -7.47 -8.73 -11.59
N ASP A 126 -7.99 -9.95 -11.52
CA ASP A 126 -8.05 -10.92 -12.63
C ASP A 126 -9.38 -10.88 -13.41
N GLY A 127 -10.24 -9.92 -13.08
CA GLY A 127 -11.60 -9.79 -13.63
C GLY A 127 -12.68 -10.35 -12.71
N HIS A 128 -12.33 -11.15 -11.72
CA HIS A 128 -13.28 -11.69 -10.73
C HIS A 128 -13.01 -11.16 -9.33
N HIS A 129 -11.74 -11.14 -8.91
CA HIS A 129 -11.32 -10.64 -7.60
C HIS A 129 -10.17 -9.66 -7.77
N PHE A 130 -10.03 -8.76 -6.78
CA PHE A 130 -8.80 -8.00 -6.66
C PHE A 130 -7.67 -8.92 -6.24
N THR A 131 -6.51 -8.71 -6.85
CA THR A 131 -5.29 -9.46 -6.59
C THR A 131 -4.18 -8.57 -6.07
N THR A 132 -4.26 -7.27 -6.36
CA THR A 132 -3.30 -6.28 -5.87
C THR A 132 -4.01 -4.96 -5.56
N ILE A 133 -3.66 -4.38 -4.43
CA ILE A 133 -4.07 -3.04 -4.01
C ILE A 133 -2.81 -2.22 -3.86
N ARG A 134 -2.78 -1.05 -4.48
CA ARG A 134 -1.68 -0.10 -4.36
C ARG A 134 -2.16 1.17 -3.67
N LEU A 135 -1.41 1.58 -2.67
CA LEU A 135 -1.56 2.86 -1.99
C LEU A 135 -0.38 3.73 -2.39
N ASP A 136 -0.64 4.91 -2.93
CA ASP A 136 0.39 5.90 -3.21
C ASP A 136 0.21 7.09 -2.25
N ALA A 137 1.32 7.68 -1.80
CA ALA A 137 1.29 8.98 -1.14
C ALA A 137 0.69 10.02 -2.10
N GLU A 138 -0.03 11.00 -1.54
CA GLU A 138 -0.60 12.07 -2.34
C GLU A 138 0.52 12.85 -3.04
N ARG A 139 0.36 13.11 -4.34
CA ARG A 139 1.34 13.85 -5.13
C ARG A 139 0.95 15.31 -5.19
N VAL A 140 1.83 16.17 -4.71
CA VAL A 140 1.69 17.62 -4.82
C VAL A 140 2.29 18.08 -6.15
N PRO A 141 1.57 18.83 -7.00
CA PRO A 141 2.13 19.40 -8.22
C PRO A 141 3.36 20.26 -7.89
N ALA A 142 4.43 20.10 -8.66
CA ALA A 142 5.61 20.94 -8.51
C ALA A 142 5.21 22.41 -8.75
N ARG A 143 5.69 23.31 -7.90
CA ARG A 143 5.51 24.75 -8.15
C ARG A 143 6.31 25.13 -9.38
N ASP A 144 5.69 25.79 -10.35
CA ASP A 144 6.38 26.43 -11.46
C ASP A 144 7.33 27.50 -10.88
N THR A 145 8.63 27.17 -10.78
CA THR A 145 9.71 28.12 -10.47
C THR A 145 10.28 28.75 -11.73
#